data_AF-A0A8T1RN12-F1
#
_entry.id   AF-A0A8T1RN12-F1
#
_cell.length_a   1.000
_cell.length_b   1.000
_cell.length_c   1.000
_cell.angle_alpha   90.00
_cell.angle_beta   90.00
_cell.angle_gamma   90.00
#
_symmetry.space_group_name_H-M   'P 1'
#
loop_
_entity.id
_entity.type
_entity.pdbx_description
1 polymer ?
#
loop_
_entity_poly.entity_id
_entity_poly.type
_entity_poly.pdbx_seq_one_letter_code
_entity_poly.pdbx_strand_id
1 'polypeptide(L)'
;MAAAHSLADQSGALLSNPKRMVPSMIEAVARLIVTRFLQRYISCGCLLLLEEGGTKFTFEGNMRICPLKTILRVHSPQFYWKVMTRADLGLADGYIDGDFSFTDKKDGLLNLFMILIASSNVNSHTTKMKKTRGWWAPVLFTAGISSAINFFKHYSRKNTLTNARKNISRHYDLSNELFALFLDETMQYSSAVFKNEDEDLKVAQLRKISILIEKARIDRNHEILEIGCGWGSFAIEVVKRTGCKYTGITLSKAQLEFAGKKVKDAGLQDHIRLLLCDYRQVPDTHKYDRIISCEMIEHVGHEFMEEFFGCCESLLAEDGILVLQLSSLPDQRYDENRLNSSFMKEYIFPGGCLPSLNRITSAMTSASELCVEHLENIGNHYYKTLGCWRKNFMENQSKIVALGFDEKFIRTWEYYFEYCAAGFKSRTLGDYQIVFTRPGNVAAFGNPYQRMPLEVDHDDIPVSDGETTEPSY
;
A
#
# COMPACT_ATOMS: atom_id res chain seq x y z
N MET A 1 -16.11 75.45 0.98
CA MET A 1 -15.89 75.50 2.45
C MET A 1 -17.18 75.06 3.10
N ALA A 2 -17.29 74.00 3.89
CA ALA A 2 -16.38 72.96 4.35
C ALA A 2 -17.32 71.77 4.72
N ALA A 3 -17.12 70.53 4.27
CA ALA A 3 -15.98 69.65 4.50
C ALA A 3 -15.69 69.45 6.00
N ALA A 4 -16.53 68.66 6.67
CA ALA A 4 -16.21 67.82 7.83
C ALA A 4 -17.54 67.33 8.41
N HIS A 5 -17.88 66.04 8.28
CA HIS A 5 -18.69 65.27 9.26
C HIS A 5 -19.15 63.88 8.76
N SER A 6 -18.70 63.36 7.62
CA SER A 6 -19.02 61.96 7.22
C SER A 6 -17.81 61.01 7.18
N LEU A 7 -16.72 61.34 7.87
CA LEU A 7 -15.51 60.50 7.97
C LEU A 7 -15.18 60.21 9.43
N ALA A 8 -16.11 59.58 10.16
CA ALA A 8 -15.84 59.10 11.51
C ALA A 8 -16.86 58.02 11.93
N ASP A 9 -17.03 56.95 11.16
CA ASP A 9 -17.72 55.76 11.70
C ASP A 9 -17.35 54.41 11.05
N GLN A 10 -16.14 54.31 10.48
CA GLN A 10 -15.58 53.03 10.01
C GLN A 10 -14.13 52.82 10.50
N SER A 11 -13.88 53.14 11.76
CA SER A 11 -12.63 52.77 12.44
C SER A 11 -12.97 51.96 13.67
N GLY A 12 -12.85 50.63 13.58
CA GLY A 12 -12.96 49.78 14.76
C GLY A 12 -13.61 48.43 14.53
N ALA A 13 -13.47 47.80 13.36
CA ALA A 13 -13.45 46.34 13.39
C ALA A 13 -12.24 45.96 14.23
N LEU A 14 -12.48 45.61 15.50
CA LEU A 14 -11.50 45.01 16.40
C LEU A 14 -10.79 43.91 15.61
N LEU A 15 -9.60 44.21 15.11
CA LEU A 15 -8.63 43.21 14.68
C LEU A 15 -8.47 42.31 15.90
N SER A 16 -9.14 41.16 15.88
CA SER A 16 -8.96 40.13 16.89
C SER A 16 -7.46 39.91 16.95
N ASN A 17 -6.84 40.31 18.06
CA ASN A 17 -5.42 40.11 18.26
C ASN A 17 -5.17 38.63 17.97
N PRO A 18 -4.35 38.27 16.96
CA PRO A 18 -4.16 36.87 16.63
C PRO A 18 -3.70 36.19 17.92
N LYS A 19 -4.47 35.19 18.37
CA LYS A 19 -4.16 34.44 19.60
C LYS A 19 -2.70 34.06 19.49
N ARG A 20 -1.84 34.70 20.30
CA ARG A 20 -0.42 34.37 20.30
C ARG A 20 -0.30 32.96 20.84
N MET A 21 0.33 32.09 20.08
CA MET A 21 0.70 30.77 20.59
C MET A 21 1.71 30.97 21.73
N VAL A 22 1.30 30.66 22.96
CA VAL A 22 2.16 30.74 24.16
C VAL A 22 2.53 29.32 24.56
N PRO A 23 3.69 28.80 24.13
CA PRO A 23 4.13 27.46 24.52
C PRO A 23 4.50 27.44 26.01
N SER A 24 4.19 26.33 26.68
CA SER A 24 4.79 25.98 27.97
C SER A 24 6.31 25.86 27.84
N MET A 25 7.02 25.81 28.98
CA MET A 25 8.49 25.65 28.98
C MET A 25 8.94 24.39 28.22
N ILE A 26 8.19 23.29 28.39
CA ILE A 26 8.44 22.02 27.72
C ILE A 26 8.20 22.14 26.21
N GLU A 27 7.10 22.77 25.79
CA GLU A 27 6.79 22.98 24.38
C GLU A 27 7.76 23.96 23.70
N ALA A 28 8.30 24.94 24.44
CA ALA A 28 9.31 25.86 23.93
C ALA A 28 10.64 25.13 23.66
N VAL A 29 11.04 24.21 24.54
CA VAL A 29 12.18 23.32 24.31
C VAL A 29 11.93 22.38 23.14
N ALA A 30 10.73 21.78 23.07
CA ALA A 30 10.35 20.91 21.96
C ALA A 30 10.40 21.64 20.62
N ARG A 31 9.89 22.87 20.57
CA ARG A 31 9.96 23.74 19.40
C ARG A 31 11.41 23.95 18.97
N LEU A 32 12.29 24.33 19.89
CA LEU A 32 13.71 24.56 19.58
C LEU A 32 14.37 23.31 18.98
N ILE A 33 14.10 22.13 19.55
CA ILE A 33 14.64 20.85 19.08
C ILE A 33 14.11 20.54 17.67
N VAL A 34 12.79 20.63 17.47
CA VAL A 34 12.16 20.36 16.17
C VAL A 34 12.66 21.31 15.09
N THR A 35 12.72 22.61 15.37
CA THR A 35 13.18 23.59 14.38
C THR A 35 14.66 23.40 14.03
N ARG A 36 15.53 23.11 15.01
CA ARG A 36 16.95 22.82 14.74
C ARG A 36 17.15 21.57 13.91
N PHE A 37 16.35 20.56 14.19
CA PHE A 37 16.38 19.36 13.39
C PHE A 37 15.93 19.63 11.95
N LEU A 38 14.79 20.31 11.74
CA LEU A 38 14.26 20.59 10.41
C LEU A 38 15.27 21.42 9.61
N GLN A 39 15.94 22.36 10.26
CA GLN A 39 17.04 23.12 9.67
C GLN A 39 18.19 22.25 9.14
N ARG A 40 18.52 21.17 9.85
CA ARG A 40 19.58 20.24 9.43
C ARG A 40 19.09 19.25 8.38
N TYR A 41 17.86 18.78 8.51
CA TYR A 41 17.38 17.70 7.65
C TYR A 41 16.87 18.17 6.30
N ILE A 42 16.13 19.29 6.24
CA ILE A 42 15.52 19.76 4.98
C ILE A 42 16.65 20.22 4.06
N SER A 43 17.18 19.27 3.29
CA SER A 43 18.33 19.43 2.40
C SER A 43 17.89 19.66 0.97
N CYS A 44 16.60 19.46 0.65
CA CYS A 44 15.98 19.76 -0.64
C CYS A 44 14.57 20.31 -0.42
N GLY A 45 14.10 21.19 -1.32
CA GLY A 45 12.78 21.82 -1.18
C GLY A 45 12.74 22.92 -0.11
N CYS A 46 11.53 23.46 0.13
CA CYS A 46 11.31 24.56 1.07
C CYS A 46 10.08 24.28 1.96
N LEU A 47 10.31 24.19 3.27
CA LEU A 47 9.26 24.07 4.29
C LEU A 47 9.20 25.36 5.11
N LEU A 48 8.04 26.02 5.10
CA LEU A 48 7.76 27.15 5.97
C LEU A 48 6.80 26.72 7.08
N LEU A 49 7.16 26.96 8.35
CA LEU A 49 6.23 26.89 9.47
C LEU A 49 5.75 28.30 9.80
N LEU A 50 4.43 28.48 9.86
CA LEU A 50 3.78 29.71 10.27
C LEU A 50 2.96 29.44 11.54
N GLU A 51 3.43 29.93 12.68
CA GLU A 51 2.72 29.79 13.96
C GLU A 51 1.55 30.77 14.06
N GLU A 52 0.49 30.38 14.77
CA GLU A 52 -0.51 31.33 15.26
C GLU A 52 0.15 32.40 16.15
N GLY A 53 0.01 33.67 15.77
CA GLY A 53 0.75 34.79 16.36
C GLY A 53 1.87 35.35 15.48
N GLY A 54 2.17 34.71 14.35
CA GLY A 54 2.94 35.30 13.25
C GLY A 54 4.43 34.94 13.20
N THR A 55 4.95 34.14 14.13
CA THR A 55 6.31 33.60 14.05
C THR A 55 6.47 32.75 12.79
N LYS A 56 7.60 32.90 12.10
CA LYS A 56 7.91 32.16 10.87
C LYS A 56 9.25 31.45 11.02
N PHE A 57 9.29 30.18 10.61
CA PHE A 57 10.51 29.41 10.43
C PHE A 57 10.59 28.95 8.99
N THR A 58 11.72 29.21 8.33
CA THR A 58 11.96 28.77 6.95
C THR A 58 13.09 27.74 6.94
N PHE A 59 12.81 26.57 6.40
CA PHE A 59 13.80 25.52 6.16
C PHE A 59 13.91 25.30 4.67
N GLU A 60 15.02 25.73 4.09
CA GLU A 60 15.26 25.67 2.65
C GLU A 60 16.53 24.90 2.35
N GLY A 61 16.41 23.92 1.47
CA GLY A 61 17.51 23.15 0.93
C GLY A 61 17.72 23.41 -0.55
N ASN A 62 18.31 22.45 -1.25
CA ASN A 62 18.56 22.54 -2.69
C ASN A 62 17.25 22.47 -3.49
N MET A 63 16.78 23.63 -3.95
CA MET A 63 15.57 23.79 -4.78
C MET A 63 15.73 23.24 -6.20
N ARG A 64 16.95 22.95 -6.68
CA ARG A 64 17.17 22.28 -7.98
C ARG A 64 16.85 20.80 -7.93
N ILE A 65 17.08 20.14 -6.77
CA ILE A 65 16.79 18.72 -6.58
C ILE A 65 15.30 18.51 -6.31
N CYS A 66 14.70 19.36 -5.48
CA CYS A 66 13.26 19.34 -5.21
C CYS A 66 12.74 20.77 -5.27
N PRO A 67 11.99 21.15 -6.31
CA PRO A 67 11.47 22.51 -6.46
C PRO A 67 10.21 22.78 -5.62
N LEU A 68 9.79 21.81 -4.80
CA LEU A 68 8.55 21.90 -4.04
C LEU A 68 8.69 22.85 -2.85
N LYS A 69 7.60 23.56 -2.58
CA LYS A 69 7.44 24.42 -1.42
C LYS A 69 6.13 24.10 -0.72
N THR A 70 6.14 24.06 0.60
CA THR A 70 4.91 23.94 1.39
C THR A 70 4.92 24.86 2.60
N ILE A 71 3.73 25.35 2.97
CA ILE A 71 3.53 26.23 4.12
C ILE A 71 2.59 25.54 5.09
N LEU A 72 3.16 25.09 6.20
CA LEU A 72 2.47 24.46 7.30
C LEU A 72 2.10 25.53 8.34
N ARG A 73 0.82 25.64 8.68
CA ARG A 73 0.29 26.55 9.70
C ARG A 73 0.16 25.79 11.02
N VAL A 74 0.92 26.20 12.04
CA VAL A 74 0.89 25.57 13.37
C VAL A 74 -0.15 26.30 14.22
N HIS A 75 -1.21 25.59 14.58
CA HIS A 75 -2.32 26.08 15.40
C HIS A 75 -2.08 25.85 16.89
N SER A 76 -1.29 24.85 17.23
CA SER A 76 -1.09 24.39 18.61
C SER A 76 0.37 24.04 18.88
N PRO A 77 0.94 24.47 20.03
CA PRO A 77 2.33 24.14 20.38
C PRO A 77 2.53 22.64 20.66
N GLN A 78 1.45 21.89 20.88
CA GLN A 78 1.46 20.42 20.98
C GLN A 78 2.04 19.74 19.74
N PHE A 79 1.95 20.38 18.56
CA PHE A 79 2.63 19.92 17.35
C PHE A 79 4.11 19.61 17.61
N TYR A 80 4.83 20.54 18.23
CA TYR A 80 6.27 20.36 18.47
C TYR A 80 6.55 19.25 19.48
N TRP A 81 5.73 19.14 20.52
CA TRP A 81 5.86 18.08 21.51
C TRP A 81 5.63 16.70 20.91
N LYS A 82 4.56 16.54 20.11
CA LYS A 82 4.23 15.29 19.41
C LYS A 82 5.34 14.90 18.44
N VAL A 83 5.78 15.81 17.56
CA VAL A 83 6.86 15.53 16.60
C VAL A 83 8.16 15.17 17.31
N MET A 84 8.52 15.87 18.39
CA MET A 84 9.74 15.57 19.15
C MET A 84 9.71 14.19 19.82
N THR A 85 8.57 13.80 20.39
CA THR A 85 8.46 12.57 21.21
C THR A 85 8.07 11.33 20.41
N ARG A 86 7.33 11.50 19.31
CA ARG A 86 6.76 10.41 18.50
C ARG A 86 7.15 10.47 17.03
N ALA A 87 8.04 11.37 16.62
CA ALA A 87 8.58 11.46 15.27
C ALA A 87 7.48 11.48 14.18
N ASP A 88 7.49 10.50 13.27
CA ASP A 88 6.55 10.35 12.15
C ASP A 88 5.11 10.12 12.63
N LEU A 89 4.91 9.31 13.67
CA LEU A 89 3.60 9.16 14.32
C LEU A 89 3.16 10.46 14.98
N GLY A 90 4.10 11.24 15.54
CA GLY A 90 3.81 12.56 16.10
C GLY A 90 3.36 13.57 15.06
N LEU A 91 3.94 13.52 13.86
CA LEU A 91 3.50 14.33 12.72
C LEU A 91 2.09 13.94 12.29
N ALA A 92 1.78 12.63 12.21
CA ALA A 92 0.44 12.16 11.91
C ALA A 92 -0.57 12.60 12.97
N ASP A 93 -0.27 12.41 14.26
CA ASP A 93 -1.13 12.83 15.37
C ASP A 93 -1.39 14.34 15.37
N GLY A 94 -0.37 15.14 15.03
CA GLY A 94 -0.51 16.59 14.92
C GLY A 94 -1.50 16.98 13.82
N TYR A 95 -1.48 16.27 12.68
CA TYR A 95 -2.42 16.51 11.60
C TYR A 95 -3.83 16.03 11.97
N ILE A 96 -3.95 14.81 12.50
CA ILE A 96 -5.23 14.19 12.89
C ILE A 96 -5.94 14.99 13.98
N ASP A 97 -5.21 15.53 14.95
CA ASP A 97 -5.81 16.35 16.00
C ASP A 97 -6.01 17.81 15.59
N GLY A 98 -5.56 18.22 14.40
CA GLY A 98 -5.70 19.59 13.91
C GLY A 98 -4.72 20.59 14.54
N ASP A 99 -3.62 20.11 15.13
CA ASP A 99 -2.56 20.98 15.67
C ASP A 99 -1.84 21.77 14.57
N PHE A 100 -1.92 21.31 13.32
CA PHE A 100 -1.48 22.05 12.16
C PHE A 100 -2.32 21.78 10.92
N SER A 101 -2.25 22.70 9.96
CA SER A 101 -2.84 22.58 8.63
C SER A 101 -1.87 23.11 7.56
N PHE A 102 -2.31 23.13 6.30
CA PHE A 102 -1.56 23.69 5.19
C PHE A 102 -2.27 24.89 4.59
N THR A 103 -1.49 25.88 4.14
CA THR A 103 -2.04 27.01 3.38
C THR A 103 -2.60 26.54 2.04
N ASP A 104 -1.87 25.65 1.37
CA ASP A 104 -2.36 24.93 0.21
C ASP A 104 -3.06 23.65 0.69
N LYS A 105 -4.40 23.66 0.64
CA LYS A 105 -5.22 22.50 1.04
C LYS A 105 -5.16 21.34 0.04
N LYS A 106 -4.78 21.62 -1.21
CA LYS A 106 -4.76 20.60 -2.26
C LYS A 106 -3.47 19.82 -2.19
N ASP A 107 -2.32 20.49 -2.28
CA ASP A 107 -1.03 19.82 -2.48
C ASP A 107 -0.08 19.99 -1.27
N GLY A 108 -0.47 20.75 -0.24
CA GLY A 108 0.42 21.10 0.87
C GLY A 108 0.95 19.89 1.65
N LEU A 109 0.09 18.91 1.96
CA LEU A 109 0.46 17.69 2.67
C LEU A 109 1.32 16.76 1.79
N LEU A 110 0.94 16.57 0.53
CA LEU A 110 1.74 15.82 -0.45
C LEU A 110 3.14 16.41 -0.58
N ASN A 111 3.23 17.73 -0.75
CA ASN A 111 4.48 18.45 -0.89
C ASN A 111 5.34 18.32 0.35
N LEU A 112 4.76 18.30 1.56
CA LEU A 112 5.50 17.98 2.78
C LEU A 112 6.18 16.63 2.65
N PHE A 113 5.42 15.55 2.41
CA PHE A 113 6.01 14.21 2.32
C PHE A 113 7.06 14.09 1.21
N MET A 114 6.82 14.69 0.05
CA MET A 114 7.78 14.69 -1.06
C MET A 114 9.09 15.41 -0.69
N ILE A 115 9.02 16.55 0.03
CA ILE A 115 10.19 17.26 0.56
C ILE A 115 10.95 16.40 1.57
N LEU A 116 10.22 15.74 2.48
CA LEU A 116 10.81 14.87 3.49
C LEU A 116 11.54 13.67 2.84
N ILE A 117 10.90 13.00 1.88
CA ILE A 117 11.49 11.88 1.15
C ILE A 117 12.73 12.30 0.35
N ALA A 118 12.65 13.41 -0.39
CA ALA A 118 13.78 13.92 -1.16
C ALA A 118 14.98 14.25 -0.27
N SER A 119 14.72 14.92 0.86
CA SER A 119 15.74 15.25 1.86
C SER A 119 16.36 13.98 2.47
N SER A 120 15.55 12.94 2.73
CA SER A 120 16.04 11.64 3.20
C SER A 120 17.04 11.02 2.24
N ASN A 121 16.71 11.02 0.95
CA ASN A 121 17.52 10.38 -0.08
C ASN A 121 18.87 11.10 -0.20
N VAL A 122 18.89 12.44 -0.23
CA VAL A 122 20.14 13.21 -0.26
C VAL A 122 21.00 12.97 0.99
N ASN A 123 20.40 12.99 2.17
CA ASN A 123 21.13 12.76 3.42
C ASN A 123 21.74 11.35 3.52
N SER A 124 21.06 10.34 2.94
CA SER A 124 21.58 8.97 2.89
C SER A 124 22.80 8.81 1.98
N HIS A 125 22.96 9.68 0.97
CA HIS A 125 24.13 9.66 0.09
C HIS A 125 25.32 10.44 0.66
N THR A 126 25.08 11.48 1.44
CA THR A 126 26.14 12.34 2.00
C THR A 126 26.75 11.81 3.29
N THR A 127 26.02 10.99 4.04
CA THR A 127 26.49 10.43 5.30
C THR A 127 26.60 8.90 5.23
N LYS A 128 27.81 8.34 5.43
CA LYS A 128 28.02 6.92 5.79
C LYS A 128 27.49 6.59 7.21
N MET A 129 26.41 7.23 7.65
CA MET A 129 25.82 6.94 8.96
C MET A 129 25.01 5.65 8.85
N LYS A 130 25.27 4.73 9.78
CA LYS A 130 24.56 3.45 9.89
C LYS A 130 23.05 3.71 9.96
N LYS A 131 22.30 3.09 9.05
CA LYS A 131 20.82 3.05 8.97
C LYS A 131 20.19 2.31 10.15
N THR A 132 20.53 2.69 11.38
CA THR A 132 19.96 2.08 12.57
C THR A 132 18.91 3.02 13.12
N ARG A 133 17.65 2.74 12.73
CA ARG A 133 16.38 3.38 13.14
C ARG A 133 16.00 4.59 12.32
N GLY A 134 14.68 4.78 12.20
CA GLY A 134 14.00 5.77 11.37
C GLY A 134 14.64 7.14 11.40
N TRP A 135 14.31 7.95 10.40
CA TRP A 135 14.89 9.26 10.17
C TRP A 135 14.90 10.20 11.42
N TRP A 136 14.10 9.88 12.44
CA TRP A 136 14.37 10.28 13.82
C TRP A 136 14.47 9.08 14.77
N ALA A 137 15.61 8.90 15.42
CA ALA A 137 15.63 8.27 16.75
C ALA A 137 15.48 9.39 17.78
N PRO A 138 14.42 9.42 18.61
CA PRO A 138 14.30 10.41 19.66
C PRO A 138 15.52 10.34 20.58
N VAL A 139 16.27 11.45 20.69
CA VAL A 139 17.43 11.59 21.59
C VAL A 139 16.99 11.58 23.06
N LEU A 140 15.70 11.76 23.33
CA LEU A 140 15.10 11.74 24.66
C LEU A 140 14.52 10.35 24.97
N PHE A 141 15.26 9.61 25.81
CA PHE A 141 14.96 8.49 26.74
C PHE A 141 13.51 7.97 26.97
N THR A 142 12.60 8.05 26.00
CA THR A 142 11.24 7.46 26.03
C THR A 142 11.06 6.34 25.00
N ALA A 143 12.07 6.15 24.14
CA ALA A 143 12.13 5.10 23.14
C ALA A 143 12.03 3.69 23.74
N GLY A 144 12.50 3.45 24.98
CA GLY A 144 12.43 2.11 25.60
C GLY A 144 10.99 1.62 25.84
N ILE A 145 10.16 2.44 26.50
CA ILE A 145 8.78 2.06 26.86
C ILE A 145 7.87 2.11 25.64
N SER A 146 7.96 3.16 24.81
CA SER A 146 7.14 3.25 23.59
C SER A 146 7.53 2.20 22.55
N SER A 147 8.83 1.86 22.41
CA SER A 147 9.27 0.78 21.52
C SER A 147 8.87 -0.59 22.06
N ALA A 148 8.87 -0.81 23.38
CA ALA A 148 8.38 -2.06 23.97
C ALA A 148 6.86 -2.21 23.78
N ILE A 149 6.07 -1.17 24.05
CA ILE A 149 4.62 -1.18 23.83
C ILE A 149 4.29 -1.41 22.35
N ASN A 150 4.98 -0.71 21.44
CA ASN A 150 4.79 -0.91 20.00
C ASN A 150 5.24 -2.29 19.54
N PHE A 151 6.31 -2.85 20.13
CA PHE A 151 6.76 -4.21 19.88
C PHE A 151 5.74 -5.25 20.34
N PHE A 152 5.20 -5.14 21.56
CA PHE A 152 4.13 -6.02 22.06
C PHE A 152 2.85 -5.89 21.24
N LYS A 153 2.44 -4.66 20.87
CA LYS A 153 1.31 -4.43 19.96
C LYS A 153 1.56 -5.09 18.60
N HIS A 154 2.74 -4.92 18.03
CA HIS A 154 3.10 -5.53 16.75
C HIS A 154 3.08 -7.06 16.82
N TYR A 155 3.65 -7.65 17.88
CA TYR A 155 3.61 -9.09 18.11
C TYR A 155 2.18 -9.63 18.26
N SER A 156 1.31 -8.92 18.99
CA SER A 156 -0.11 -9.28 19.15
C SER A 156 -0.94 -9.17 17.86
N ARG A 157 -0.42 -8.45 16.85
CA ARG A 157 -1.06 -8.21 15.55
C ARG A 157 -0.52 -9.14 14.45
N LYS A 158 0.32 -10.13 14.75
CA LYS A 158 0.76 -11.14 13.76
C LYS A 158 -0.43 -11.87 13.14
N ASN A 159 -0.36 -12.16 11.84
CA ASN A 159 -1.46 -12.76 11.06
C ASN A 159 -1.55 -14.30 11.20
N THR A 160 -1.55 -14.80 12.44
CA THR A 160 -2.03 -16.16 12.72
C THR A 160 -3.49 -16.30 12.24
N LEU A 161 -3.99 -17.52 12.01
CA LEU A 161 -5.36 -17.76 11.54
C LEU A 161 -6.43 -16.92 12.27
N THR A 162 -6.41 -16.92 13.60
CA THR A 162 -7.37 -16.17 14.43
C THR A 162 -7.20 -14.65 14.29
N ASN A 163 -5.95 -14.17 14.18
CA ASN A 163 -5.67 -12.74 14.15
C ASN A 163 -5.81 -12.13 12.75
N ALA A 164 -5.52 -12.88 11.69
CA ALA A 164 -5.65 -12.43 10.31
C ALA A 164 -7.06 -11.90 10.05
N ARG A 165 -8.09 -12.68 10.43
CA ARG A 165 -9.48 -12.24 10.32
C ARG A 165 -9.76 -10.97 11.12
N LYS A 166 -9.25 -10.85 12.35
CA LYS A 166 -9.45 -9.67 13.21
C LYS A 166 -8.78 -8.41 12.64
N ASN A 167 -7.61 -8.58 12.00
CA ASN A 167 -6.89 -7.49 11.35
C ASN A 167 -7.62 -7.03 10.07
N ILE A 168 -8.07 -7.97 9.22
CA ILE A 168 -8.85 -7.66 8.01
C ILE A 168 -10.18 -6.99 8.37
N SER A 169 -10.98 -7.57 9.27
CA SER A 169 -12.29 -7.01 9.67
C SER A 169 -12.20 -5.57 10.18
N ARG A 170 -11.13 -5.17 10.89
CA ARG A 170 -10.99 -3.80 11.40
C ARG A 170 -10.97 -2.72 10.32
N HIS A 171 -10.47 -3.04 9.13
CA HIS A 171 -10.39 -2.10 8.01
C HIS A 171 -11.54 -2.32 7.03
N TYR A 172 -11.76 -3.58 6.63
CA TYR A 172 -12.68 -3.90 5.54
C TYR A 172 -14.14 -4.03 5.96
N ASP A 173 -14.42 -4.22 7.26
CA ASP A 173 -15.79 -4.22 7.80
C ASP A 173 -16.19 -2.82 8.35
N LEU A 174 -15.45 -1.76 8.02
CA LEU A 174 -15.78 -0.38 8.47
C LEU A 174 -17.16 0.06 7.98
N SER A 175 -17.35 0.13 6.67
CA SER A 175 -18.65 0.40 6.04
C SER A 175 -18.52 0.31 4.51
N ASN A 176 -19.32 -0.54 3.87
CA ASN A 176 -19.39 -0.58 2.40
C ASN A 176 -19.86 0.76 1.81
N GLU A 177 -20.71 1.50 2.53
CA GLU A 177 -21.17 2.83 2.12
C GLU A 177 -20.03 3.84 2.13
N LEU A 178 -19.14 3.78 3.12
CA LEU A 178 -17.93 4.61 3.16
C LEU A 178 -17.03 4.33 1.95
N PHE A 179 -16.71 3.06 1.69
CA PHE A 179 -15.85 2.69 0.56
C PHE A 179 -16.44 3.15 -0.78
N ALA A 180 -17.76 3.01 -0.96
CA ALA A 180 -18.46 3.46 -2.17
C ALA A 180 -18.42 4.99 -2.39
N LEU A 181 -18.12 5.80 -1.37
CA LEU A 181 -18.01 7.25 -1.51
C LEU A 181 -16.70 7.72 -2.15
N PHE A 182 -15.67 6.87 -2.18
CA PHE A 182 -14.37 7.25 -2.75
C PHE A 182 -13.84 6.29 -3.81
N LEU A 183 -14.22 5.02 -3.76
CA LEU A 183 -13.97 4.07 -4.84
C LEU A 183 -14.86 4.35 -6.05
N ASP A 184 -14.51 3.79 -7.20
CA ASP A 184 -15.41 3.74 -8.34
C ASP A 184 -16.47 2.63 -8.18
N GLU A 185 -17.40 2.54 -9.13
CA GLU A 185 -18.52 1.58 -9.10
C GLU A 185 -18.08 0.11 -9.03
N THR A 186 -16.85 -0.21 -9.45
CA THR A 186 -16.29 -1.56 -9.34
C THR A 186 -15.84 -1.91 -7.93
N MET A 187 -15.84 -0.96 -6.97
CA MET A 187 -15.39 -1.20 -5.60
C MET A 187 -14.00 -1.86 -5.54
N GLN A 188 -13.10 -1.49 -6.45
CA GLN A 188 -11.73 -2.00 -6.46
C GLN A 188 -10.84 -1.14 -5.56
N TYR A 189 -10.46 -1.70 -4.42
CA TYR A 189 -9.53 -1.06 -3.48
C TYR A 189 -8.11 -1.59 -3.68
N SER A 190 -7.62 -1.43 -4.89
CA SER A 190 -6.26 -1.76 -5.33
C SER A 190 -5.84 -0.82 -6.45
N SER A 191 -4.56 -0.83 -6.81
CA SER A 191 -4.01 -0.01 -7.90
C SER A 191 -4.76 -0.24 -9.22
N ALA A 192 -5.18 0.84 -9.87
CA ALA A 192 -5.69 0.82 -11.24
C ALA A 192 -4.54 0.91 -12.27
N VAL A 193 -4.82 0.69 -13.56
CA VAL A 193 -3.83 0.88 -14.65
C VAL A 193 -4.37 1.91 -15.64
N PHE A 194 -3.76 3.09 -15.62
CA PHE A 194 -4.15 4.25 -16.43
C PHE A 194 -3.43 4.28 -17.78
N LYS A 195 -4.14 4.60 -18.86
CA LYS A 195 -3.56 4.89 -20.16
C LYS A 195 -3.09 6.36 -20.29
N ASN A 196 -3.78 7.27 -19.61
CA ASN A 196 -3.56 8.72 -19.68
C ASN A 196 -3.57 9.34 -18.26
N GLU A 197 -3.39 10.65 -18.11
CA GLU A 197 -3.50 11.31 -16.79
C GLU A 197 -4.95 11.58 -16.37
N ASP A 198 -5.80 12.00 -17.30
CA ASP A 198 -7.19 12.41 -17.01
C ASP A 198 -8.22 11.28 -17.20
N GLU A 199 -7.76 10.04 -17.25
CA GLU A 199 -8.65 8.92 -17.49
C GLU A 199 -9.49 8.59 -16.25
N ASP A 200 -10.75 8.25 -16.49
CA ASP A 200 -11.70 7.86 -15.44
C ASP A 200 -11.22 6.62 -14.66
N LEU A 201 -11.41 6.66 -13.33
CA LEU A 201 -10.92 5.62 -12.43
C LEU A 201 -11.54 4.24 -12.74
N LYS A 202 -12.84 4.18 -13.08
CA LYS A 202 -13.51 2.92 -13.42
C LYS A 202 -12.90 2.32 -14.69
N VAL A 203 -12.63 3.14 -15.71
CA VAL A 203 -11.96 2.69 -16.93
C VAL A 203 -10.57 2.12 -16.63
N ALA A 204 -9.79 2.80 -15.78
CA ALA A 204 -8.47 2.33 -15.36
C ALA A 204 -8.52 1.03 -14.54
N GLN A 205 -9.55 0.86 -13.69
CA GLN A 205 -9.76 -0.37 -12.92
C GLN A 205 -10.15 -1.54 -13.83
N LEU A 206 -11.10 -1.33 -14.75
CA LEU A 206 -11.49 -2.35 -15.73
C LEU A 206 -10.32 -2.76 -16.63
N ARG A 207 -9.42 -1.84 -16.97
CA ARG A 207 -8.18 -2.17 -17.68
C ARG A 207 -7.28 -3.05 -16.85
N LYS A 208 -7.03 -2.70 -15.59
CA LYS A 208 -6.22 -3.54 -14.68
C LYS A 208 -6.80 -4.94 -14.58
N ILE A 209 -8.12 -5.08 -14.45
CA ILE A 209 -8.82 -6.37 -14.48
C ILE A 209 -8.54 -7.14 -15.78
N SER A 210 -8.64 -6.45 -16.93
CA SER A 210 -8.35 -7.05 -18.24
C SER A 210 -6.92 -7.57 -18.33
N ILE A 211 -5.94 -6.78 -17.88
CA ILE A 211 -4.53 -7.14 -17.85
C ILE A 211 -4.29 -8.38 -16.97
N LEU A 212 -4.92 -8.46 -15.79
CA LEU A 212 -4.80 -9.63 -14.92
C LEU A 212 -5.38 -10.89 -15.57
N ILE A 213 -6.52 -10.79 -16.26
CA ILE A 213 -7.13 -11.89 -17.02
C ILE A 213 -6.19 -12.37 -18.14
N GLU A 214 -5.58 -11.43 -18.87
CA GLU A 214 -4.64 -11.71 -19.96
C GLU A 214 -3.35 -12.37 -19.45
N LYS A 215 -2.76 -11.82 -18.37
CA LYS A 215 -1.56 -12.40 -17.72
C LYS A 215 -1.84 -13.81 -17.20
N ALA A 216 -3.04 -14.04 -16.67
CA ALA A 216 -3.48 -15.35 -16.21
C ALA A 216 -3.94 -16.25 -17.36
N ARG A 217 -4.02 -15.81 -18.62
CA ARG A 217 -4.47 -16.64 -19.76
C ARG A 217 -5.74 -17.44 -19.44
N ILE A 218 -6.75 -16.77 -18.89
CA ILE A 218 -8.01 -17.41 -18.48
C ILE A 218 -8.84 -17.77 -19.71
N ASP A 219 -9.50 -18.93 -19.66
CA ASP A 219 -10.41 -19.41 -20.69
C ASP A 219 -11.65 -20.04 -20.04
N ARG A 220 -12.61 -20.46 -20.86
CA ARG A 220 -13.91 -21.02 -20.43
C ARG A 220 -13.84 -22.35 -19.68
N ASN A 221 -12.78 -23.13 -19.87
CA ASN A 221 -12.63 -24.47 -19.29
C ASN A 221 -11.89 -24.43 -17.97
N HIS A 222 -11.20 -23.33 -17.65
CA HIS A 222 -10.47 -23.17 -16.40
C HIS A 222 -11.39 -23.01 -15.17
N GLU A 223 -10.88 -23.46 -14.02
CA GLU A 223 -11.38 -23.18 -12.68
C GLU A 223 -10.41 -22.25 -11.95
N ILE A 224 -10.93 -21.11 -11.50
CA ILE A 224 -10.13 -20.00 -10.95
C ILE A 224 -10.29 -19.93 -9.44
N LEU A 225 -9.18 -19.73 -8.73
CA LEU A 225 -9.17 -19.32 -7.33
C LEU A 225 -8.69 -17.86 -7.22
N GLU A 226 -9.50 -17.00 -6.61
CA GLU A 226 -9.09 -15.67 -6.18
C GLU A 226 -8.91 -15.61 -4.67
N ILE A 227 -7.67 -15.36 -4.24
CA ILE A 227 -7.34 -15.19 -2.82
C ILE A 227 -7.45 -13.71 -2.48
N GLY A 228 -8.47 -13.35 -1.70
CA GLY A 228 -8.80 -11.96 -1.36
C GLY A 228 -9.75 -11.32 -2.37
N CYS A 229 -10.94 -11.89 -2.55
CA CYS A 229 -11.87 -11.51 -3.62
C CYS A 229 -12.59 -10.16 -3.48
N GLY A 230 -12.33 -9.45 -2.38
CA GLY A 230 -12.89 -8.12 -2.12
C GLY A 230 -14.42 -8.10 -2.29
N TRP A 231 -14.91 -7.09 -3.01
CA TRP A 231 -16.34 -6.89 -3.28
C TRP A 231 -16.85 -7.65 -4.52
N GLY A 232 -16.09 -8.58 -5.07
CA GLY A 232 -16.53 -9.54 -6.10
C GLY A 232 -16.55 -9.03 -7.54
N SER A 233 -16.19 -7.77 -7.81
CA SER A 233 -16.20 -7.24 -9.18
C SER A 233 -15.19 -7.91 -10.11
N PHE A 234 -14.04 -8.36 -9.59
CA PHE A 234 -13.08 -9.12 -10.39
C PHE A 234 -13.68 -10.46 -10.84
N ALA A 235 -14.27 -11.23 -9.90
CA ALA A 235 -14.99 -12.46 -10.20
C ALA A 235 -16.06 -12.28 -11.29
N ILE A 236 -16.89 -11.24 -11.16
CA ILE A 236 -17.96 -10.93 -12.13
C ILE A 236 -17.38 -10.63 -13.51
N GLU A 237 -16.34 -9.80 -13.60
CA GLU A 237 -15.71 -9.45 -14.89
C GLU A 237 -15.00 -10.64 -15.54
N VAL A 238 -14.33 -11.48 -14.77
CA VAL A 238 -13.69 -12.72 -15.26
C VAL A 238 -14.74 -13.62 -15.89
N VAL A 239 -15.78 -13.99 -15.11
CA VAL A 239 -16.80 -14.94 -15.57
C VAL A 239 -17.63 -14.38 -16.72
N LYS A 240 -17.96 -13.08 -16.73
CA LYS A 240 -18.67 -12.47 -17.88
C LYS A 240 -17.90 -12.59 -19.19
N ARG A 241 -16.57 -12.52 -19.14
CA ARG A 241 -15.72 -12.52 -20.34
C ARG A 241 -15.38 -13.93 -20.81
N THR A 242 -15.18 -14.86 -19.88
CA THR A 242 -14.65 -16.19 -20.19
C THR A 242 -15.67 -17.30 -20.02
N GLY A 243 -16.67 -17.15 -19.16
CA GLY A 243 -17.62 -18.21 -18.79
C GLY A 243 -17.03 -19.30 -17.89
N CYS A 244 -15.82 -19.09 -17.36
CA CYS A 244 -15.10 -20.06 -16.54
C CYS A 244 -15.80 -20.32 -15.19
N LYS A 245 -15.32 -21.31 -14.43
CA LYS A 245 -15.70 -21.50 -13.03
C LYS A 245 -14.83 -20.64 -12.13
N TYR A 246 -15.41 -20.12 -11.05
CA TYR A 246 -14.72 -19.18 -10.18
C TYR A 246 -14.99 -19.45 -8.71
N THR A 247 -13.94 -19.53 -7.90
CA THR A 247 -14.00 -19.52 -6.44
C THR A 247 -13.26 -18.30 -5.91
N GLY A 248 -13.96 -17.38 -5.26
CA GLY A 248 -13.35 -16.25 -4.55
C GLY A 248 -13.40 -16.44 -3.04
N ILE A 249 -12.30 -16.20 -2.34
CA ILE A 249 -12.23 -16.28 -0.88
C ILE A 249 -11.91 -14.94 -0.24
N THR A 250 -12.54 -14.64 0.89
CA THR A 250 -12.26 -13.45 1.71
C THR A 250 -12.37 -13.78 3.20
N LEU A 251 -11.75 -12.95 4.04
CA LEU A 251 -11.91 -12.98 5.50
C LEU A 251 -12.94 -11.94 6.02
N SER A 252 -13.41 -11.03 5.16
CA SER A 252 -14.40 -10.01 5.53
C SER A 252 -15.82 -10.52 5.25
N LYS A 253 -16.66 -10.47 6.28
CA LYS A 253 -18.09 -10.82 6.14
C LYS A 253 -18.83 -9.76 5.32
N ALA A 254 -18.49 -8.48 5.52
CA ALA A 254 -19.12 -7.37 4.81
C ALA A 254 -18.83 -7.41 3.30
N GLN A 255 -17.60 -7.77 2.92
CA GLN A 255 -17.21 -8.01 1.53
C GLN A 255 -17.97 -9.21 0.94
N LEU A 256 -18.02 -10.33 1.65
CA LEU A 256 -18.72 -11.52 1.18
C LEU A 256 -20.21 -11.27 0.93
N GLU A 257 -20.89 -10.60 1.87
CA GLU A 257 -22.32 -10.26 1.73
C GLU A 257 -22.56 -9.33 0.53
N PHE A 258 -21.71 -8.32 0.34
CA PHE A 258 -21.80 -7.40 -0.80
C PHE A 258 -21.52 -8.10 -2.13
N ALA A 259 -20.43 -8.87 -2.20
CA ALA A 259 -20.03 -9.62 -3.38
C ALA A 259 -21.11 -10.63 -3.78
N GLY A 260 -21.68 -11.36 -2.82
CA GLY A 260 -22.78 -12.30 -3.06
C GLY A 260 -24.01 -11.63 -3.65
N LYS A 261 -24.37 -10.42 -3.16
CA LYS A 261 -25.45 -9.63 -3.77
C LYS A 261 -25.11 -9.23 -5.20
N LYS A 262 -23.91 -8.70 -5.46
CA LYS A 262 -23.48 -8.29 -6.81
C LYS A 262 -23.44 -9.46 -7.80
N VAL A 263 -22.99 -10.63 -7.37
CA VAL A 263 -22.97 -11.85 -8.19
C VAL A 263 -24.39 -12.29 -8.54
N LYS A 264 -25.31 -12.26 -7.57
CA LYS A 264 -26.72 -12.58 -7.79
C LYS A 264 -27.41 -11.57 -8.71
N ASP A 265 -27.17 -10.27 -8.51
CA ASP A 265 -27.70 -9.19 -9.36
C ASP A 265 -27.18 -9.31 -10.81
N ALA A 266 -25.99 -9.88 -11.00
CA ALA A 266 -25.41 -10.18 -12.32
C ALA A 266 -25.89 -11.52 -12.92
N GLY A 267 -26.61 -12.36 -12.17
CA GLY A 267 -27.08 -13.67 -12.61
C GLY A 267 -25.98 -14.73 -12.78
N LEU A 268 -24.88 -14.62 -12.03
CA LEU A 268 -23.68 -15.46 -12.19
C LEU A 268 -23.45 -16.46 -11.04
N GLN A 269 -24.45 -16.67 -10.18
CA GLN A 269 -24.34 -17.53 -9.00
C GLN A 269 -24.01 -19.00 -9.32
N ASP A 270 -24.29 -19.47 -10.54
CA ASP A 270 -24.01 -20.84 -10.96
C ASP A 270 -22.54 -21.03 -11.39
N HIS A 271 -21.82 -19.94 -11.64
CA HIS A 271 -20.42 -19.95 -12.06
C HIS A 271 -19.46 -19.39 -11.00
N ILE A 272 -19.96 -18.57 -10.07
CA ILE A 272 -19.16 -17.92 -9.04
C ILE A 272 -19.55 -18.43 -7.64
N ARG A 273 -18.60 -19.11 -6.99
CA ARG A 273 -18.65 -19.49 -5.58
C ARG A 273 -17.85 -18.50 -4.75
N LEU A 274 -18.43 -17.96 -3.70
CA LEU A 274 -17.75 -17.06 -2.76
C LEU A 274 -17.73 -17.66 -1.36
N LEU A 275 -16.57 -17.66 -0.70
CA LEU A 275 -16.38 -18.31 0.60
C LEU A 275 -15.76 -17.36 1.63
N LEU A 276 -16.25 -17.44 2.87
CA LEU A 276 -15.58 -16.84 4.03
C LEU A 276 -14.51 -17.83 4.51
N CYS A 277 -13.32 -17.77 3.92
CA CYS A 277 -12.28 -18.78 4.12
C CYS A 277 -10.90 -18.13 4.15
N ASP A 278 -10.04 -18.60 5.07
CA ASP A 278 -8.61 -18.31 5.02
C ASP A 278 -7.95 -19.19 3.94
N TYR A 279 -7.01 -18.64 3.17
CA TYR A 279 -6.34 -19.39 2.10
C TYR A 279 -5.64 -20.65 2.60
N ARG A 280 -5.18 -20.65 3.86
CA ARG A 280 -4.54 -21.80 4.52
C ARG A 280 -5.51 -22.95 4.82
N GLN A 281 -6.81 -22.70 4.69
CA GLN A 281 -7.87 -23.66 4.97
C GLN A 281 -8.59 -24.14 3.72
N VAL A 282 -8.16 -23.72 2.53
CA VAL A 282 -8.70 -24.23 1.27
C VAL A 282 -8.21 -25.68 1.11
N PRO A 283 -9.11 -26.66 0.96
CA PRO A 283 -8.71 -28.05 0.78
C PRO A 283 -7.89 -28.24 -0.50
N ASP A 284 -6.80 -28.98 -0.40
CA ASP A 284 -5.89 -29.31 -1.50
C ASP A 284 -6.35 -30.50 -2.36
N THR A 285 -7.53 -31.06 -2.03
CA THR A 285 -8.19 -32.14 -2.79
C THR A 285 -8.71 -31.69 -4.16
N HIS A 286 -8.76 -30.39 -4.39
CA HIS A 286 -9.16 -29.79 -5.66
C HIS A 286 -8.08 -28.80 -6.13
N LYS A 287 -7.69 -28.89 -7.41
CA LYS A 287 -6.69 -28.03 -8.03
C LYS A 287 -7.36 -26.99 -8.90
N TYR A 288 -6.78 -25.81 -8.95
CA TYR A 288 -7.22 -24.69 -9.76
C TYR A 288 -6.26 -24.45 -10.90
N ASP A 289 -6.79 -24.21 -12.09
CA ASP A 289 -5.99 -23.92 -13.27
C ASP A 289 -5.32 -22.55 -13.14
N ARG A 290 -5.98 -21.61 -12.47
CA ARG A 290 -5.43 -20.26 -12.24
C ARG A 290 -5.65 -19.83 -10.80
N ILE A 291 -4.62 -19.25 -10.20
CA ILE A 291 -4.71 -18.58 -8.91
C ILE A 291 -4.39 -17.11 -9.13
N ILE A 292 -5.23 -16.22 -8.60
CA ILE A 292 -5.02 -14.77 -8.66
C ILE A 292 -5.12 -14.20 -7.25
N SER A 293 -4.21 -13.30 -6.90
CA SER A 293 -4.23 -12.59 -5.63
C SER A 293 -3.81 -11.15 -5.85
N CYS A 294 -4.72 -10.21 -5.61
CA CYS A 294 -4.51 -8.78 -5.84
C CYS A 294 -4.43 -8.05 -4.50
N GLU A 295 -3.24 -7.55 -4.16
CA GLU A 295 -2.93 -6.73 -2.97
C GLU A 295 -3.44 -7.36 -1.65
N MET A 296 -3.26 -8.68 -1.56
CA MET A 296 -3.61 -9.47 -0.38
C MET A 296 -2.37 -9.88 0.43
N ILE A 297 -1.24 -10.12 -0.22
CA ILE A 297 -0.01 -10.66 0.42
C ILE A 297 0.60 -9.72 1.47
N GLU A 298 0.31 -8.43 1.36
CA GLU A 298 0.62 -7.38 2.34
C GLU A 298 -0.01 -7.66 3.71
N HIS A 299 -1.09 -8.45 3.74
CA HIS A 299 -1.79 -8.88 4.95
C HIS A 299 -1.39 -10.29 5.43
N VAL A 300 -0.51 -10.99 4.71
CA VAL A 300 0.01 -12.30 5.13
C VAL A 300 1.03 -12.13 6.27
N GLY A 301 1.86 -11.10 6.21
CA GLY A 301 2.91 -10.87 7.20
C GLY A 301 4.20 -11.62 6.87
N HIS A 302 5.33 -11.13 7.40
CA HIS A 302 6.67 -11.62 7.04
C HIS A 302 6.83 -13.13 7.28
N GLU A 303 6.32 -13.64 8.39
CA GLU A 303 6.52 -15.01 8.85
C GLU A 303 5.74 -16.08 8.08
N PHE A 304 4.76 -15.66 7.26
CA PHE A 304 3.81 -16.59 6.61
C PHE A 304 3.89 -16.55 5.07
N MET A 305 4.87 -15.84 4.50
CA MET A 305 5.00 -15.74 3.04
C MET A 305 5.41 -17.07 2.41
N GLU A 306 6.26 -17.87 3.05
CA GLU A 306 6.57 -19.24 2.62
C GLU A 306 5.31 -20.11 2.62
N GLU A 307 4.53 -20.07 3.72
CA GLU A 307 3.25 -20.81 3.82
C GLU A 307 2.27 -20.38 2.72
N PHE A 308 2.20 -19.07 2.40
CA PHE A 308 1.39 -18.58 1.29
C PHE A 308 1.77 -19.21 -0.06
N PHE A 309 3.06 -19.25 -0.39
CA PHE A 309 3.52 -19.89 -1.62
C PHE A 309 3.33 -21.41 -1.59
N GLY A 310 3.54 -22.08 -0.45
CA GLY A 310 3.25 -23.51 -0.29
C GLY A 310 1.76 -23.84 -0.48
N CYS A 311 0.85 -23.00 0.02
CA CYS A 311 -0.58 -23.14 -0.24
C CYS A 311 -0.88 -22.97 -1.73
N CYS A 312 -0.36 -21.92 -2.38
CA CYS A 312 -0.54 -21.71 -3.81
C CYS A 312 -0.02 -22.90 -4.61
N GLU A 313 1.16 -23.40 -4.29
CA GLU A 313 1.77 -24.58 -4.91
C GLU A 313 0.85 -25.80 -4.83
N SER A 314 0.35 -26.09 -3.63
CA SER A 314 -0.52 -27.23 -3.39
C SER A 314 -1.88 -27.10 -4.09
N LEU A 315 -2.38 -25.90 -4.34
CA LEU A 315 -3.69 -25.67 -4.93
C LEU A 315 -3.64 -25.51 -6.45
N LEU A 316 -2.46 -25.28 -7.03
CA LEU A 316 -2.32 -25.02 -8.46
C LEU A 316 -2.24 -26.33 -9.25
N ALA A 317 -2.97 -26.38 -10.37
CA ALA A 317 -2.86 -27.47 -11.35
C ALA A 317 -1.44 -27.54 -11.95
N GLU A 318 -1.12 -28.65 -12.64
CA GLU A 318 0.20 -28.91 -13.21
C GLU A 318 0.60 -27.85 -14.25
N ASP A 319 -0.33 -27.49 -15.15
CA ASP A 319 -0.18 -26.43 -16.14
C ASP A 319 -0.70 -25.07 -15.64
N GLY A 320 -0.88 -24.92 -14.33
CA GLY A 320 -1.51 -23.75 -13.76
C GLY A 320 -0.65 -22.49 -13.76
N ILE A 321 -1.32 -21.34 -13.64
CA ILE A 321 -0.68 -20.01 -13.56
C ILE A 321 -1.11 -19.30 -12.27
N LEU A 322 -0.13 -18.81 -11.52
CA LEU A 322 -0.32 -17.90 -10.39
C LEU A 322 -0.03 -16.46 -10.83
N VAL A 323 -0.97 -15.54 -10.60
CA VAL A 323 -0.75 -14.10 -10.81
C VAL A 323 -0.90 -13.36 -9.48
N LEU A 324 0.17 -12.67 -9.07
CA LEU A 324 0.18 -11.82 -7.88
C LEU A 324 0.28 -10.35 -8.30
N GLN A 325 -0.63 -9.51 -7.82
CA GLN A 325 -0.42 -8.06 -7.74
C GLN A 325 -0.11 -7.70 -6.29
N LEU A 326 0.95 -6.92 -6.04
CA LEU A 326 1.34 -6.55 -4.68
C LEU A 326 2.07 -5.21 -4.61
N SER A 327 1.73 -4.41 -3.61
CA SER A 327 2.50 -3.28 -3.17
C SER A 327 3.80 -3.74 -2.50
N SER A 328 4.86 -2.99 -2.73
CA SER A 328 6.22 -3.35 -2.34
C SER A 328 7.05 -2.15 -1.93
N LEU A 329 8.18 -2.44 -1.31
CA LEU A 329 9.21 -1.46 -1.00
C LEU A 329 10.58 -1.95 -1.48
N PRO A 330 11.57 -1.04 -1.64
CA PRO A 330 12.94 -1.42 -1.95
C PRO A 330 13.57 -2.25 -0.84
N ASP A 331 14.34 -3.27 -1.20
CA ASP A 331 15.01 -4.20 -0.27
C ASP A 331 15.78 -3.50 0.85
N GLN A 332 16.44 -2.38 0.54
CA GLN A 332 17.24 -1.64 1.51
C GLN A 332 16.42 -0.97 2.62
N ARG A 333 15.08 -0.99 2.53
CA ARG A 333 14.13 -0.46 3.51
C ARG A 333 13.29 -1.56 4.17
N TYR A 334 13.41 -2.82 3.75
CA TYR A 334 12.51 -3.89 4.17
C TYR A 334 12.62 -4.22 5.65
N ASP A 335 13.83 -4.49 6.14
CA ASP A 335 14.03 -4.83 7.55
C ASP A 335 13.61 -3.69 8.48
N GLU A 336 13.92 -2.45 8.11
CA GLU A 336 13.53 -1.28 8.88
C GLU A 336 12.01 -1.11 8.89
N ASN A 337 11.34 -1.24 7.74
CA ASN A 337 9.90 -1.11 7.65
C ASN A 337 9.19 -2.23 8.43
N ARG A 338 9.63 -3.49 8.29
CA ARG A 338 8.95 -4.63 8.94
C ARG A 338 9.08 -4.57 10.46
N LEU A 339 10.24 -4.19 10.99
CA LEU A 339 10.53 -4.21 12.43
C LEU A 339 9.96 -3.01 13.18
N ASN A 340 9.71 -1.90 12.51
CA ASN A 340 9.22 -0.68 13.14
C ASN A 340 7.71 -0.48 12.96
N SER A 341 7.11 0.23 13.92
CA SER A 341 5.76 0.76 13.79
C SER A 341 5.78 1.94 12.80
N SER A 342 4.70 2.12 12.06
CA SER A 342 4.50 3.20 11.10
C SER A 342 3.06 3.68 11.17
N PHE A 343 2.79 4.87 10.61
CA PHE A 343 1.43 5.39 10.47
C PHE A 343 0.47 4.33 9.88
N MET A 344 0.90 3.63 8.83
CA MET A 344 0.11 2.57 8.19
C MET A 344 -0.27 1.45 9.17
N LYS A 345 0.68 0.94 9.95
CA LYS A 345 0.44 -0.17 10.89
C LYS A 345 -0.38 0.21 12.12
N GLU A 346 -0.37 1.48 12.50
CA GLU A 346 -1.10 1.97 13.67
C GLU A 346 -2.53 2.42 13.34
N TYR A 347 -2.72 3.09 12.20
CA TYR A 347 -3.98 3.76 11.87
C TYR A 347 -4.80 3.06 10.78
N ILE A 348 -4.16 2.41 9.80
CA ILE A 348 -4.86 1.96 8.58
C ILE A 348 -4.91 0.43 8.48
N PHE A 349 -3.74 -0.22 8.45
CA PHE A 349 -3.58 -1.67 8.26
C PHE A 349 -2.79 -2.32 9.41
N PRO A 350 -3.44 -2.59 10.57
CA PRO A 350 -2.83 -3.36 11.64
C PRO A 350 -2.35 -4.73 11.15
N GLY A 351 -1.09 -5.06 11.41
CA GLY A 351 -0.49 -6.33 10.97
C GLY A 351 -0.02 -6.34 9.50
N GLY A 352 -0.22 -5.25 8.76
CA GLY A 352 0.29 -5.10 7.40
C GLY A 352 1.82 -5.13 7.34
N CYS A 353 2.34 -5.80 6.31
CA CYS A 353 3.76 -5.95 6.03
C CYS A 353 3.98 -5.86 4.52
N LEU A 354 4.49 -4.73 4.04
CA LEU A 354 4.87 -4.60 2.63
C LEU A 354 6.12 -5.46 2.36
N PRO A 355 6.06 -6.42 1.43
CA PRO A 355 7.22 -7.19 1.02
C PRO A 355 8.21 -6.35 0.20
N SER A 356 9.45 -6.82 0.11
CA SER A 356 10.36 -6.46 -0.98
C SER A 356 10.31 -7.51 -2.08
N LEU A 357 10.81 -7.19 -3.27
CA LEU A 357 10.85 -8.14 -4.37
C LEU A 357 11.69 -9.37 -4.01
N ASN A 358 12.87 -9.19 -3.41
CA ASN A 358 13.70 -10.31 -2.95
C ASN A 358 12.95 -11.18 -1.94
N ARG A 359 12.22 -10.58 -0.99
CA ARG A 359 11.45 -11.34 0.00
C ARG A 359 10.42 -12.25 -0.66
N ILE A 360 9.69 -11.73 -1.66
CA ILE A 360 8.71 -12.50 -2.44
C ILE A 360 9.37 -13.67 -3.15
N THR A 361 10.43 -13.40 -3.93
CA THR A 361 11.10 -14.44 -4.71
C THR A 361 11.76 -15.48 -3.81
N SER A 362 12.37 -15.08 -2.69
CA SER A 362 12.93 -16.02 -1.72
C SER A 362 11.85 -16.91 -1.10
N ALA A 363 10.72 -16.33 -0.65
CA ALA A 363 9.60 -17.10 -0.08
C ALA A 363 9.09 -18.15 -1.07
N MET A 364 8.89 -17.74 -2.32
CA MET A 364 8.46 -18.60 -3.41
C MET A 364 9.45 -19.75 -3.63
N THR A 365 10.73 -19.46 -3.83
CA THR A 365 11.75 -20.51 -4.08
C THR A 365 11.94 -21.47 -2.92
N SER A 366 11.66 -21.04 -1.68
CA SER A 366 11.80 -21.90 -0.50
C SER A 366 10.61 -22.83 -0.27
N ALA A 367 9.45 -22.56 -0.88
CA ALA A 367 8.19 -23.24 -0.58
C ALA A 367 7.45 -23.80 -1.80
N SER A 368 8.00 -23.64 -3.01
CA SER A 368 7.37 -24.07 -4.26
C SER A 368 8.40 -24.29 -5.37
N GLU A 369 8.01 -24.99 -6.43
CA GLU A 369 8.81 -25.11 -7.67
C GLU A 369 8.52 -23.99 -8.68
N LEU A 370 7.72 -22.99 -8.28
CA LEU A 370 7.29 -21.92 -9.16
C LEU A 370 8.48 -21.08 -9.67
N CYS A 371 8.40 -20.71 -10.94
CA CYS A 371 9.32 -19.86 -11.68
C CYS A 371 8.64 -18.54 -12.06
N VAL A 372 9.40 -17.44 -12.10
CA VAL A 372 8.90 -16.14 -12.57
C VAL A 372 8.92 -16.10 -14.09
N GLU A 373 7.76 -15.98 -14.71
CA GLU A 373 7.61 -15.86 -16.17
C GLU A 373 7.49 -14.41 -16.64
N HIS A 374 6.92 -13.55 -15.79
CA HIS A 374 6.74 -12.15 -16.11
C HIS A 374 6.71 -11.31 -14.83
N LEU A 375 7.32 -10.12 -14.89
CA LEU A 375 7.27 -9.13 -13.81
C LEU A 375 7.13 -7.73 -14.41
N GLU A 376 6.19 -6.96 -13.88
CA GLU A 376 5.97 -5.57 -14.26
C GLU A 376 5.70 -4.70 -13.04
N ASN A 377 6.30 -3.51 -13.00
CA ASN A 377 6.08 -2.53 -11.94
C ASN A 377 5.06 -1.48 -12.39
N ILE A 378 3.85 -1.54 -11.84
CA ILE A 378 2.75 -0.61 -12.08
C ILE A 378 2.65 0.50 -11.02
N GLY A 379 3.63 0.65 -10.12
CA GLY A 379 3.56 1.58 -8.99
C GLY A 379 3.30 3.05 -9.35
N ASN A 380 3.71 3.50 -10.55
CA ASN A 380 3.40 4.86 -11.01
C ASN A 380 1.89 5.11 -11.18
N HIS A 381 1.10 4.07 -11.41
CA HIS A 381 -0.36 4.17 -11.53
C HIS A 381 -1.04 4.29 -10.16
N TYR A 382 -0.42 3.81 -9.09
CA TYR A 382 -1.00 3.86 -7.76
C TYR A 382 -1.07 5.30 -7.23
N TYR A 383 -0.09 6.15 -7.54
CA TYR A 383 -0.18 7.58 -7.24
C TYR A 383 -1.47 8.22 -7.78
N LYS A 384 -1.83 7.91 -9.04
CA LYS A 384 -3.06 8.41 -9.66
C LYS A 384 -4.31 7.84 -9.01
N THR A 385 -4.30 6.54 -8.71
CA THR A 385 -5.39 5.85 -8.01
C THR A 385 -5.69 6.52 -6.67
N LEU A 386 -4.67 6.75 -5.84
CA LEU A 386 -4.80 7.42 -4.54
C LEU A 386 -5.25 8.88 -4.67
N GLY A 387 -4.80 9.58 -5.71
CA GLY A 387 -5.28 10.93 -6.03
C GLY A 387 -6.77 10.96 -6.35
N CYS A 388 -7.28 9.98 -7.12
CA CYS A 388 -8.70 9.83 -7.41
C CYS A 388 -9.50 9.52 -6.13
N TRP A 389 -9.03 8.57 -5.32
CA TRP A 389 -9.66 8.24 -4.04
C TRP A 389 -9.72 9.43 -3.10
N ARG A 390 -8.61 10.16 -2.92
CA ARG A 390 -8.62 11.37 -2.10
C ARG A 390 -9.61 12.40 -2.63
N LYS A 391 -9.58 12.69 -3.93
CA LYS A 391 -10.49 13.66 -4.55
C LYS A 391 -11.95 13.30 -4.24
N ASN A 392 -12.35 12.06 -4.54
CA ASN A 392 -13.71 11.58 -4.32
C ASN A 392 -14.09 11.62 -2.82
N PHE A 393 -13.17 11.22 -1.94
CA PHE A 393 -13.37 11.22 -0.49
C PHE A 393 -13.62 12.64 0.03
N MET A 394 -12.80 13.61 -0.36
CA MET A 394 -12.93 15.00 0.07
C MET A 394 -14.17 15.68 -0.52
N GLU A 395 -14.54 15.37 -1.78
CA GLU A 395 -15.78 15.85 -2.40
C GLU A 395 -17.04 15.30 -1.71
N ASN A 396 -16.96 14.10 -1.10
CA ASN A 396 -18.06 13.47 -0.38
C ASN A 396 -17.96 13.64 1.15
N GLN A 397 -17.12 14.54 1.66
CA GLN A 397 -16.88 14.73 3.10
C GLN A 397 -18.17 14.89 3.91
N SER A 398 -19.15 15.67 3.43
CA SER A 398 -20.43 15.87 4.14
C SER A 398 -21.24 14.57 4.26
N LYS A 399 -21.19 13.69 3.26
CA LYS A 399 -21.84 12.37 3.31
C LYS A 399 -21.12 11.45 4.31
N ILE A 400 -19.79 11.50 4.33
CA ILE A 400 -18.96 10.73 5.28
C ILE A 400 -19.30 11.12 6.73
N VAL A 401 -19.45 12.41 7.01
CA VAL A 401 -19.89 12.89 8.34
C VAL A 401 -21.30 12.40 8.66
N ALA A 402 -22.21 12.42 7.68
CA ALA A 402 -23.57 11.92 7.87
C ALA A 402 -23.64 10.40 8.17
N LEU A 403 -22.64 9.63 7.75
CA LEU A 403 -22.47 8.21 8.12
C LEU A 403 -21.93 8.01 9.55
N GLY A 404 -21.61 9.09 10.27
CA GLY A 404 -21.12 9.06 11.66
C GLY A 404 -19.60 9.10 11.81
N PHE A 405 -18.85 9.35 10.73
CA PHE A 405 -17.39 9.50 10.80
C PHE A 405 -17.00 10.95 11.11
N ASP A 406 -16.22 11.15 12.17
CA ASP A 406 -15.83 12.48 12.63
C ASP A 406 -14.71 13.11 11.79
N GLU A 407 -14.36 14.36 12.11
CA GLU A 407 -13.27 15.05 11.39
C GLU A 407 -11.90 14.41 11.60
N LYS A 408 -11.66 13.74 12.74
CA LYS A 408 -10.39 13.05 12.98
C LYS A 408 -10.26 11.87 12.03
N PHE A 409 -11.34 11.14 11.81
CA PHE A 409 -11.40 10.07 10.81
C PHE A 409 -11.08 10.60 9.42
N ILE A 410 -11.71 11.71 9.01
CA ILE A 410 -11.47 12.35 7.71
C ILE A 410 -9.99 12.75 7.57
N ARG A 411 -9.41 13.43 8.56
CA ARG A 411 -7.98 13.81 8.54
C ARG A 411 -7.06 12.59 8.54
N THR A 412 -7.42 11.51 9.23
CA THR A 412 -6.66 10.24 9.20
C THR A 412 -6.63 9.65 7.80
N TRP A 413 -7.77 9.62 7.09
CA TRP A 413 -7.87 9.09 5.73
C TRP A 413 -7.23 9.99 4.69
N GLU A 414 -7.37 11.32 4.80
CA GLU A 414 -6.65 12.26 3.96
C GLU A 414 -5.13 12.11 4.10
N TYR A 415 -4.65 11.96 5.34
CA TYR A 415 -3.24 11.69 5.62
C TYR A 415 -2.79 10.38 5.00
N TYR A 416 -3.59 9.31 5.11
CA TYR A 416 -3.32 8.03 4.48
C TYR A 416 -3.13 8.15 2.97
N PHE A 417 -4.10 8.76 2.27
CA PHE A 417 -4.01 8.87 0.81
C PHE A 417 -2.77 9.64 0.38
N GLU A 418 -2.48 10.79 0.99
CA GLU A 418 -1.30 11.60 0.62
C GLU A 418 0.01 10.95 1.03
N TYR A 419 0.05 10.26 2.18
CA TYR A 419 1.23 9.54 2.65
C TYR A 419 1.63 8.43 1.65
N CYS A 420 0.67 7.61 1.22
CA CYS A 420 0.90 6.57 0.23
C CYS A 420 1.17 7.17 -1.16
N ALA A 421 0.45 8.22 -1.56
CA ALA A 421 0.64 8.89 -2.84
C ALA A 421 2.07 9.43 -2.97
N ALA A 422 2.62 10.04 -1.92
CA ALA A 422 4.01 10.47 -1.87
C ALA A 422 4.99 9.30 -2.02
N GLY A 423 4.71 8.17 -1.37
CA GLY A 423 5.50 6.94 -1.47
C GLY A 423 5.63 6.44 -2.92
N PHE A 424 4.51 6.31 -3.62
CA PHE A 424 4.48 5.89 -5.02
C PHE A 424 5.04 6.95 -5.98
N LYS A 425 4.67 8.23 -5.80
CA LYS A 425 5.16 9.34 -6.65
C LYS A 425 6.68 9.51 -6.58
N SER A 426 7.27 9.25 -5.41
CA SER A 426 8.71 9.27 -5.19
C SER A 426 9.42 7.96 -5.53
N ARG A 427 8.68 6.93 -5.96
CA ARG A 427 9.18 5.56 -6.23
C ARG A 427 9.89 4.93 -5.03
N THR A 428 9.51 5.36 -3.82
CA THR A 428 9.94 4.70 -2.58
C THR A 428 9.05 3.53 -2.20
N LEU A 429 7.90 3.43 -2.87
CA LEU A 429 7.05 2.25 -2.97
C LEU A 429 6.96 1.83 -4.45
N GLY A 430 6.76 0.54 -4.67
CA GLY A 430 6.44 -0.04 -5.97
C GLY A 430 5.16 -0.85 -5.89
N ASP A 431 4.60 -1.21 -7.03
CA ASP A 431 3.48 -2.16 -7.09
C ASP A 431 3.76 -3.11 -8.25
N TYR A 432 3.85 -4.40 -7.98
CA TYR A 432 4.28 -5.40 -8.96
C TYR A 432 3.13 -6.30 -9.35
N GLN A 433 2.99 -6.56 -10.65
CA GLN A 433 2.26 -7.71 -11.18
C GLN A 433 3.26 -8.78 -11.61
N ILE A 434 3.20 -9.95 -10.98
CA ILE A 434 4.13 -11.07 -11.20
C ILE A 434 3.34 -12.30 -11.61
N VAL A 435 3.81 -12.96 -12.66
CA VAL A 435 3.27 -14.23 -13.17
C VAL A 435 4.23 -15.35 -12.83
N PHE A 436 3.70 -16.42 -12.25
CA PHE A 436 4.46 -17.59 -11.87
C PHE A 436 3.84 -18.87 -12.45
N THR A 437 4.69 -19.81 -12.86
CA THR A 437 4.29 -21.16 -13.30
C THR A 437 5.28 -22.21 -12.86
N ARG A 438 4.90 -23.49 -13.01
CA ARG A 438 5.85 -24.61 -12.86
C ARG A 438 6.95 -24.57 -13.94
N PRO A 439 8.12 -25.17 -13.66
CA PRO A 439 9.17 -25.31 -14.65
C PRO A 439 8.64 -26.05 -15.87
N GLY A 440 8.93 -25.53 -17.07
CA GLY A 440 8.54 -26.22 -18.31
C GLY A 440 7.04 -26.22 -18.61
N ASN A 441 6.26 -25.24 -18.13
CA ASN A 441 4.83 -25.10 -18.45
C ASN A 441 4.57 -24.69 -19.91
N VAL A 442 4.90 -25.60 -20.83
CA VAL A 442 4.73 -25.48 -22.28
C VAL A 442 3.25 -25.45 -22.65
N ALA A 443 2.37 -26.08 -21.87
CA ALA A 443 0.93 -26.07 -22.09
C ALA A 443 0.36 -24.65 -22.01
N ALA A 444 0.75 -23.87 -21.00
CA ALA A 444 0.27 -22.50 -20.82
C ALA A 444 0.86 -21.49 -21.82
N PHE A 445 2.15 -21.64 -22.18
CA PHE A 445 2.88 -20.65 -22.98
C PHE A 445 3.14 -21.04 -24.44
N GLY A 446 2.85 -22.29 -24.80
CA GLY A 446 3.23 -22.89 -26.07
C GLY A 446 4.72 -23.26 -26.12
N ASN A 447 5.09 -24.18 -27.01
CA ASN A 447 6.49 -24.47 -27.29
C ASN A 447 7.02 -23.46 -28.33
N PRO A 448 7.90 -22.51 -27.97
CA PRO A 448 8.49 -21.59 -28.95
C PRO A 448 9.40 -22.31 -29.96
N TYR A 449 9.77 -23.56 -29.68
CA TYR A 449 10.64 -24.41 -30.48
C TYR A 449 10.00 -25.78 -30.73
N GLN A 450 8.93 -25.87 -31.54
CA GLN A 450 8.25 -27.12 -31.97
C GLN A 450 9.17 -28.27 -32.52
N ARG A 451 10.50 -28.18 -32.40
CA ARG A 451 11.52 -29.14 -32.83
C ARG A 451 12.46 -29.67 -31.74
N MET A 452 12.36 -29.27 -30.48
CA MET A 452 13.19 -29.91 -29.43
C MET A 452 12.36 -31.00 -28.72
N PRO A 453 12.68 -32.29 -28.90
CA PRO A 453 12.14 -33.33 -28.05
C PRO A 453 12.69 -33.10 -26.64
N LEU A 454 11.84 -32.73 -25.70
CA LEU A 454 12.15 -32.77 -24.27
C LEU A 454 11.62 -34.08 -23.72
N GLU A 455 12.26 -35.18 -24.12
CA GLU A 455 12.24 -36.47 -23.43
C GLU A 455 13.36 -37.29 -24.08
N VAL A 456 14.43 -37.53 -23.32
CA VAL A 456 15.32 -38.65 -23.63
C VAL A 456 14.63 -39.85 -23.01
N ASP A 457 13.98 -40.65 -23.86
CA ASP A 457 13.53 -41.98 -23.48
C ASP A 457 14.75 -42.75 -22.96
N HIS A 458 14.78 -43.04 -21.66
CA HIS A 458 15.87 -43.80 -21.04
C HIS A 458 15.86 -45.30 -21.42
N ASP A 459 14.91 -45.73 -22.24
CA ASP A 459 14.75 -47.12 -22.67
C ASP A 459 15.51 -47.47 -23.97
N ASP A 460 16.14 -46.51 -24.65
CA ASP A 460 16.91 -46.74 -25.88
C ASP A 460 18.42 -46.50 -25.71
N ILE A 461 19.01 -47.02 -24.63
CA ILE A 461 20.46 -47.26 -24.58
C ILE A 461 20.70 -48.70 -25.07
N PRO A 462 21.27 -48.92 -26.27
CA PRO A 462 21.68 -50.26 -26.67
C PRO A 462 22.80 -50.68 -25.73
N VAL A 463 22.55 -51.73 -24.95
CA VAL A 463 23.61 -52.49 -24.28
C VAL A 463 24.50 -53.06 -25.39
N SER A 464 25.64 -52.42 -25.64
CA SER A 464 26.68 -53.02 -26.48
C SER A 464 27.36 -54.10 -25.64
N ASP A 465 27.14 -55.37 -25.98
CA ASP A 465 27.95 -56.48 -25.50
C ASP A 465 29.41 -56.24 -25.92
N GLY A 466 30.21 -55.77 -24.97
CA GLY A 466 31.65 -55.65 -25.13
C GLY A 466 32.32 -56.99 -24.90
N GLU A 467 32.65 -57.69 -26.00
CA GLU A 467 33.65 -58.74 -26.00
C GLU A 467 34.97 -58.20 -25.44
N THR A 468 35.42 -58.80 -24.34
CA THR A 468 36.76 -58.62 -23.80
C THR A 468 37.79 -59.20 -24.74
N THR A 469 38.57 -58.35 -25.41
CA THR A 469 39.88 -58.71 -25.94
C THR A 469 40.96 -57.95 -25.17
N GLU A 470 41.75 -58.70 -24.39
CA GLU A 470 43.01 -58.25 -23.79
C GLU A 470 43.97 -57.70 -24.85
N PRO A 471 44.84 -56.75 -24.49
CA PRO A 471 46.13 -56.62 -25.13
C PRO A 471 47.26 -57.06 -24.20
N SER A 472 48.06 -57.96 -24.73
CA SER A 472 49.39 -58.35 -24.29
C SER A 472 50.43 -57.26 -24.59
N TYR A 473 51.42 -57.21 -23.68
CA TYR A 473 52.67 -56.43 -23.63
C TYR A 473 52.66 -55.07 -22.93
#